data_AF-A0A946QRU0-F1
#
_entry.id   AF-A0A946QRU0-F1
#
_cell.length_a   1.000
_cell.length_b   1.000
_cell.length_c   1.000
_cell.angle_alpha   90.00
_cell.angle_beta   90.00
_cell.angle_gamma   90.00
#
_symmetry.space_group_name_H-M   'P 1'
#
loop_
_entity.id
_entity.type
_entity.pdbx_description
1 polymer ?
#
loop_
_entity_poly.entity_id
_entity_poly.type
_entity_poly.pdbx_seq_one_letter_code
_entity_poly.pdbx_strand_id
1 'polypeptide(L)'
;MKHLLFWIGVLIIIASCSTQKGVGKVKANVEANTVTDSVEYDIETFDSKFESWYVMNNSPARYHSKSYYESWNDRYVTAWNINSMNPHKNSFFEPIIGYNPTVDYGFDLNHELFYYFQYVEHVLKIQIMPGGPKAFPF
;
A
#
# COMPACT_ATOMS: atom_id res chain seq x y z
N MET A 1 -24.41 0.55 -50.77
CA MET A 1 -24.68 -0.11 -49.46
C MET A 1 -23.54 -1.07 -49.10
N LYS A 2 -22.33 -0.54 -48.87
CA LYS A 2 -21.13 -1.32 -48.48
C LYS A 2 -20.34 -0.56 -47.40
N HIS A 3 -20.33 0.78 -47.51
CA HIS A 3 -19.82 1.68 -46.47
C HIS A 3 -20.67 1.72 -45.19
N LEU A 4 -21.93 1.29 -45.22
CA LEU A 4 -22.79 1.22 -44.02
C LEU A 4 -22.39 0.06 -43.08
N LEU A 5 -21.85 -1.04 -43.65
CA LEU A 5 -21.35 -2.18 -42.87
C LEU A 5 -20.03 -1.84 -42.14
N PHE A 6 -19.23 -0.92 -42.71
CA PHE A 6 -17.97 -0.48 -42.09
C PHE A 6 -18.20 0.39 -40.84
N TRP A 7 -19.29 1.17 -40.79
CA TRP A 7 -19.62 1.98 -39.61
C TRP A 7 -20.22 1.16 -38.46
N ILE A 8 -20.88 0.04 -38.73
CA ILE A 8 -21.41 -0.87 -37.69
C ILE A 8 -20.28 -1.64 -36.98
N GLY A 9 -19.17 -1.93 -37.67
CA GLY A 9 -18.02 -2.64 -37.08
C GLY A 9 -17.20 -1.81 -36.08
N VAL A 10 -17.15 -0.48 -36.26
CA VAL A 10 -16.37 0.42 -35.38
C VAL A 10 -17.09 0.70 -34.05
N LEU A 11 -18.42 0.58 -34.02
CA LEU A 11 -19.25 0.86 -32.84
C LEU A 11 -19.26 -0.27 -31.80
N ILE A 12 -18.79 -1.47 -32.16
CA ILE A 12 -18.73 -2.64 -31.25
C ILE A 12 -17.47 -2.61 -30.37
N ILE A 13 -16.43 -1.88 -30.75
CA ILE A 13 -15.13 -1.88 -30.05
C ILE A 13 -15.15 -0.98 -28.79
N ILE A 14 -16.10 -0.04 -28.70
CA ILE A 14 -16.25 0.88 -27.54
C ILE A 14 -17.13 0.32 -26.41
N ALA A 15 -17.64 -0.91 -26.53
CA ALA A 15 -18.57 -1.52 -25.56
C ALA A 15 -17.91 -2.46 -24.52
N SER A 16 -16.58 -2.56 -24.45
CA SER A 16 -15.88 -3.38 -23.43
C SER A 16 -15.03 -2.53 -22.50
N CYS A 17 -15.70 -1.72 -21.67
CA CYS A 17 -15.17 -1.31 -20.38
C CYS A 17 -16.22 -1.59 -19.31
N SER A 18 -16.36 -2.86 -18.93
CA SER A 18 -17.14 -3.26 -17.76
C SER A 18 -16.22 -3.30 -16.55
N THR A 19 -16.24 -2.24 -15.73
CA THR A 19 -15.70 -2.32 -14.38
C THR A 19 -16.73 -3.02 -13.50
N GLN A 20 -16.43 -4.25 -13.09
CA GLN A 20 -17.24 -4.96 -12.09
C GLN A 20 -16.94 -4.35 -10.72
N LYS A 21 -17.75 -3.39 -10.27
CA LYS A 21 -17.81 -3.01 -8.86
C LYS A 21 -18.55 -4.09 -8.09
N GLY A 22 -17.84 -5.15 -7.76
CA GLY A 22 -18.24 -6.09 -6.72
C GLY A 22 -17.72 -5.60 -5.38
N VAL A 23 -18.50 -4.82 -4.64
CA VAL A 23 -18.37 -4.77 -3.18
C VAL A 23 -19.74 -5.07 -2.61
N GLY A 24 -19.83 -6.29 -2.08
CA GLY A 24 -20.99 -6.81 -1.40
C GLY A 24 -21.31 -6.01 -0.15
N LYS A 25 -22.58 -6.00 0.18
CA LYS A 25 -23.05 -5.62 1.52
C LYS A 25 -22.42 -6.58 2.52
N VAL A 26 -21.59 -6.09 3.44
CA VAL A 26 -21.24 -6.88 4.63
C VAL A 26 -22.40 -6.75 5.61
N LYS A 27 -23.20 -7.82 5.65
CA LYS A 27 -24.07 -8.13 6.78
C LYS A 27 -23.15 -8.46 7.96
N ALA A 28 -23.37 -7.82 9.10
CA ALA A 28 -22.91 -8.35 10.38
C ALA A 28 -23.57 -9.71 10.58
N ASN A 29 -22.80 -10.80 10.49
CA ASN A 29 -23.22 -12.08 10.99
C ASN A 29 -22.50 -12.28 12.34
N VAL A 30 -23.24 -12.00 13.42
CA VAL A 30 -22.82 -12.35 14.76
C VAL A 30 -23.17 -13.83 14.92
N GLU A 31 -22.24 -14.71 14.57
CA GLU A 31 -22.25 -16.10 15.02
C GLU A 31 -21.22 -16.26 16.14
N ALA A 32 -21.74 -16.29 17.35
CA ALA A 32 -21.00 -16.57 18.56
C ALA A 32 -20.54 -18.04 18.55
N ASN A 33 -19.26 -18.27 18.24
CA ASN A 33 -18.57 -19.54 18.47
C ASN A 33 -17.12 -19.26 18.83
N THR A 34 -16.82 -19.14 20.13
CA THR A 34 -15.48 -19.22 20.74
C THR A 34 -14.30 -18.89 19.81
N VAL A 35 -14.17 -17.62 19.41
CA VAL A 35 -13.04 -17.15 18.60
C VAL A 35 -12.12 -16.42 19.56
N THR A 36 -10.85 -16.82 19.63
CA THR A 36 -9.80 -15.93 20.11
C THR A 36 -9.92 -14.65 19.30
N ASP A 37 -10.33 -13.56 19.93
CA ASP A 37 -10.52 -12.25 19.29
C ASP A 37 -9.15 -11.75 18.80
N SER A 38 -8.73 -12.22 17.62
CA SER A 38 -7.47 -11.84 17.00
C SER A 38 -7.70 -10.50 16.33
N VAL A 39 -7.06 -9.47 16.87
CA VAL A 39 -7.08 -8.14 16.26
C VAL A 39 -6.30 -8.20 14.94
N GLU A 40 -6.98 -7.93 13.84
CA GLU A 40 -6.39 -7.77 12.50
C GLU A 40 -5.97 -6.31 12.31
N TYR A 41 -4.82 -6.10 11.68
CA TYR A 41 -4.25 -4.78 11.42
C TYR A 41 -4.01 -4.64 9.92
N ASP A 42 -4.40 -3.51 9.36
CA ASP A 42 -4.22 -3.19 7.95
C ASP A 42 -3.58 -1.81 7.80
N ILE A 43 -2.88 -1.61 6.69
CA ILE A 43 -2.33 -0.32 6.31
C ILE A 43 -3.32 0.39 5.41
N GLU A 44 -3.88 1.50 5.88
CA GLU A 44 -4.70 2.36 5.03
C GLU A 44 -3.81 3.42 4.36
N THR A 45 -3.57 3.26 3.05
CA THR A 45 -2.79 4.22 2.25
C THR A 45 -3.70 4.93 1.24
N PHE A 46 -3.59 6.25 1.10
CA PHE A 46 -4.39 7.03 0.14
C PHE A 46 -3.87 6.99 -1.30
N ASP A 47 -2.76 6.31 -1.57
CA ASP A 47 -2.08 6.29 -2.87
C ASP A 47 -2.33 5.00 -3.63
N SER A 48 -3.29 5.02 -4.56
CA SER A 48 -3.59 3.87 -5.44
C SER A 48 -2.41 3.45 -6.34
N LYS A 49 -1.42 4.33 -6.55
CA LYS A 49 -0.20 3.97 -7.30
C LYS A 49 0.75 3.13 -6.46
N PHE A 50 0.75 3.32 -5.14
CA PHE A 50 1.51 2.45 -4.24
C PHE A 50 1.00 1.01 -4.36
N GLU A 51 -0.32 0.78 -4.27
CA GLU A 51 -0.90 -0.57 -4.36
C GLU A 51 -0.47 -1.32 -5.63
N SER A 52 -0.56 -0.63 -6.78
CA SER A 52 -0.14 -1.20 -8.07
C SER A 52 1.36 -1.50 -8.09
N TRP A 53 2.18 -0.57 -7.58
CA TRP A 53 3.62 -0.75 -7.49
C TRP A 53 3.99 -1.89 -6.53
N TYR A 54 3.33 -1.98 -5.38
CA TYR A 54 3.56 -3.00 -4.37
C TYR A 54 3.31 -4.38 -4.96
N VAL A 55 2.17 -4.60 -5.62
CA VAL A 55 1.87 -5.89 -6.28
C VAL A 55 2.93 -6.28 -7.31
N MET A 56 3.46 -5.32 -8.08
CA MET A 56 4.52 -5.58 -9.07
C MET A 56 5.90 -5.86 -8.43
N ASN A 57 6.16 -5.26 -7.27
CA ASN A 57 7.46 -5.32 -6.60
C ASN A 57 7.49 -6.32 -5.44
N ASN A 58 6.35 -6.87 -5.03
CA ASN A 58 6.23 -7.88 -3.99
C ASN A 58 6.69 -9.25 -4.52
N SER A 59 7.96 -9.59 -4.29
CA SER A 59 8.57 -10.83 -4.78
C SER A 59 9.32 -11.55 -3.66
N PRO A 60 8.98 -12.83 -3.37
CA PRO A 60 9.63 -13.59 -2.29
C PRO A 60 11.15 -13.70 -2.41
N ALA A 61 11.69 -13.66 -3.63
CA ALA A 61 13.13 -13.69 -3.88
C ALA A 61 13.88 -12.45 -3.33
N ARG A 62 13.16 -11.36 -3.05
CA ARG A 62 13.70 -10.11 -2.49
C ARG A 62 13.36 -9.91 -1.02
N TYR A 63 12.72 -10.87 -0.38
CA TYR A 63 12.32 -10.72 1.01
C TYR A 63 13.51 -10.75 1.96
N HIS A 64 13.44 -9.88 2.96
CA HIS A 64 14.26 -9.92 4.16
C HIS A 64 13.48 -10.57 5.32
N SER A 65 14.13 -10.77 6.46
CA SER A 65 13.48 -11.30 7.65
C SER A 65 12.42 -10.33 8.19
N LYS A 66 11.42 -10.86 8.91
CA LYS A 66 10.46 -10.04 9.65
C LYS A 66 11.15 -9.00 10.55
N SER A 67 12.17 -9.42 11.31
CA SER A 67 12.94 -8.55 12.18
C SER A 67 13.66 -7.40 11.45
N TYR A 68 14.06 -7.62 10.19
CA TYR A 68 14.64 -6.57 9.36
C TYR A 68 13.58 -5.50 9.07
N TYR A 69 12.37 -5.90 8.69
CA TYR A 69 11.28 -4.97 8.41
C TYR A 69 10.84 -4.23 9.67
N GLU A 70 10.65 -4.92 10.80
CA GLU A 70 10.31 -4.29 12.09
C GLU A 70 11.33 -3.21 12.48
N SER A 71 12.63 -3.54 12.38
CA SER A 71 13.71 -2.61 12.74
C SER A 71 13.74 -1.37 11.85
N TRP A 72 13.43 -1.51 10.56
CA TRP A 72 13.38 -0.37 9.64
C TRP A 72 12.09 0.44 9.80
N ASN A 73 10.96 -0.23 9.98
CA ASN A 73 9.66 0.41 10.14
C ASN A 73 9.65 1.33 11.36
N ASP A 74 10.20 0.90 12.50
CA ASP A 74 10.32 1.73 13.69
C ASP A 74 11.07 3.04 13.40
N ARG A 75 12.20 2.95 12.69
CA ARG A 75 13.02 4.11 12.29
C ARG A 75 12.29 5.02 11.31
N TYR A 76 11.65 4.44 10.29
CA TYR A 76 10.94 5.18 9.26
C TYR A 76 9.68 5.86 9.81
N VAL A 77 8.87 5.16 10.61
CA VAL A 77 7.68 5.75 11.26
C VAL A 77 8.09 6.92 12.15
N THR A 78 9.16 6.74 12.94
CA THR A 78 9.71 7.82 13.78
C THR A 78 10.11 9.02 12.93
N ALA A 79 10.90 8.82 11.88
CA ALA A 79 11.34 9.89 10.99
C ALA A 79 10.17 10.57 10.26
N TRP A 80 9.21 9.78 9.78
CA TRP A 80 8.01 10.26 9.12
C TRP A 80 7.20 11.18 10.03
N ASN A 81 6.96 10.75 11.27
CA ASN A 81 6.23 11.53 12.27
C ASN A 81 6.99 12.81 12.67
N ILE A 82 8.32 12.78 12.75
CA ILE A 82 9.11 14.00 12.94
C ILE A 82 8.91 14.98 11.78
N ASN A 83 8.90 14.49 10.53
CA ASN A 83 8.70 15.33 9.35
C ASN A 83 7.26 15.88 9.25
N SER A 84 6.24 15.14 9.71
CA SER A 84 4.84 15.58 9.69
C SER A 84 4.56 16.71 10.68
N MET A 85 5.35 16.82 11.76
CA MET A 85 5.21 17.87 12.76
C MET A 85 5.79 19.22 12.35
N ASN A 86 6.40 19.34 11.16
CA ASN A 86 7.01 20.60 10.71
C ASN A 86 5.95 21.57 10.11
N PRO A 87 5.63 22.70 10.79
CA PRO A 87 4.53 23.58 10.39
C PRO A 87 4.85 24.50 9.20
N HIS A 88 6.10 24.54 8.73
CA HIS A 88 6.54 25.52 7.73
C HIS A 88 6.38 25.08 6.26
N LYS A 89 5.79 23.91 5.99
CA LYS A 89 5.53 23.43 4.63
C LYS A 89 4.14 22.81 4.55
N ASN A 90 3.50 22.93 3.39
CA ASN A 90 2.51 21.95 2.95
C ASN A 90 3.21 20.60 2.91
N SER A 91 3.23 19.92 4.06
CA SER A 91 4.04 18.74 4.28
C SER A 91 3.35 17.57 3.61
N PHE A 92 4.08 16.90 2.71
CA PHE A 92 3.67 15.60 2.16
C PHE A 92 3.43 14.57 3.28
N PHE A 93 4.06 14.76 4.44
CA PHE A 93 4.02 13.83 5.56
C PHE A 93 2.82 14.12 6.46
N GLU A 94 1.93 13.15 6.58
CA GLU A 94 0.85 13.11 7.56
C GLU A 94 1.22 12.18 8.72
N PRO A 95 0.87 12.48 9.98
CA PRO A 95 1.24 11.62 11.10
C PRO A 95 0.68 10.19 10.94
N ILE A 96 1.55 9.20 11.07
CA ILE A 96 1.19 7.78 11.15
C ILE A 96 0.72 7.51 12.58
N ILE A 97 -0.53 7.09 12.71
CA ILE A 97 -1.20 6.80 13.98
C ILE A 97 -1.39 5.29 14.10
N GLY A 98 -1.20 4.73 15.30
CA GLY A 98 -1.52 3.32 15.59
C GLY A 98 -0.38 2.32 15.38
N TYR A 99 0.77 2.76 14.87
CA TYR A 99 1.98 1.93 14.85
C TYR A 99 2.65 1.90 16.23
N ASN A 100 2.87 0.71 16.76
CA ASN A 100 3.59 0.45 18.01
C ASN A 100 4.65 -0.64 17.79
N PRO A 101 5.95 -0.33 17.93
CA PRO A 101 7.03 -1.29 17.67
C PRO A 101 7.05 -2.50 18.64
N THR A 102 6.27 -2.49 19.72
CA THR A 102 6.14 -3.64 20.64
C THR A 102 5.05 -4.62 20.24
N VAL A 103 4.23 -4.29 19.23
CA VAL A 103 3.13 -5.15 18.75
C VAL A 103 3.63 -6.02 17.60
N ASP A 104 3.30 -7.30 17.66
CA ASP A 104 3.58 -8.23 16.57
C ASP A 104 2.49 -8.15 15.49
N TYR A 105 2.74 -7.34 14.47
CA TYR A 105 1.85 -7.19 13.31
C TYR A 105 1.99 -8.32 12.26
N GLY A 106 2.90 -9.27 12.46
CA GLY A 106 3.20 -10.30 11.47
C GLY A 106 4.12 -9.83 10.33
N PHE A 107 4.41 -10.74 9.41
CA PHE A 107 5.34 -10.50 8.31
C PHE A 107 4.75 -9.56 7.25
N ASP A 108 3.52 -9.83 6.81
CA ASP A 108 2.92 -9.17 5.65
C ASP A 108 2.75 -7.66 5.88
N LEU A 109 2.21 -7.26 7.03
CA LEU A 109 2.06 -5.84 7.37
C LEU A 109 3.42 -5.15 7.48
N ASN A 110 4.39 -5.75 8.17
CA ASN A 110 5.73 -5.16 8.28
C ASN A 110 6.41 -5.03 6.92
N HIS A 111 6.25 -6.03 6.06
CA HIS A 111 6.77 -6.02 4.70
C HIS A 111 6.13 -4.89 3.88
N GLU A 112 4.82 -4.78 3.89
CA GLU A 112 4.07 -3.77 3.15
C GLU A 112 4.40 -2.34 3.61
N LEU A 113 4.43 -2.11 4.93
CA LEU A 113 4.80 -0.81 5.50
C LEU A 113 6.22 -0.40 5.09
N PHE A 114 7.16 -1.34 5.13
CA PHE A 114 8.52 -1.09 4.69
C PHE A 114 8.56 -0.71 3.21
N TYR A 115 7.84 -1.46 2.37
CA TYR A 115 7.75 -1.20 0.94
C TYR A 115 7.11 0.16 0.62
N TYR A 116 6.16 0.61 1.44
CA TYR A 116 5.61 1.96 1.32
C TYR A 116 6.69 3.03 1.51
N PHE A 117 7.55 2.91 2.53
CA PHE A 117 8.67 3.85 2.70
C PHE A 117 9.66 3.81 1.53
N GLN A 118 9.96 2.60 1.00
CA GLN A 118 10.82 2.47 -0.18
C GLN A 118 10.19 3.10 -1.43
N TYR A 119 8.87 2.98 -1.60
CA TYR A 119 8.12 3.64 -2.66
C TYR A 119 8.28 5.17 -2.56
N VAL A 120 8.10 5.73 -1.38
CA VAL A 120 8.23 7.18 -1.15
C VAL A 120 9.66 7.66 -1.45
N GLU A 121 10.69 7.00 -0.92
CA GLU A 121 12.08 7.45 -1.12
C GLU A 121 12.59 7.20 -2.55
N HIS A 122 12.23 6.08 -3.17
CA HIS A 122 12.85 5.66 -4.43
C HIS A 122 11.98 5.88 -5.66
N VAL A 123 10.65 5.90 -5.52
CA VAL A 123 9.74 6.16 -6.64
C VAL A 123 9.30 7.62 -6.63
N LEU A 124 8.79 8.12 -5.51
CA LEU A 124 8.38 9.52 -5.39
C LEU A 124 9.56 10.49 -5.22
N LYS A 125 10.76 9.97 -4.91
CA LYS A 125 11.99 10.75 -4.69
C LYS A 125 11.86 11.75 -3.54
N ILE A 126 11.06 11.40 -2.53
CA ILE A 126 10.87 12.19 -1.33
C ILE A 126 11.70 11.54 -0.22
N GLN A 127 12.75 12.24 0.23
CA GLN A 127 13.59 11.72 1.31
C GLN A 127 12.85 11.78 2.64
N ILE A 128 12.73 10.63 3.32
CA ILE A 128 12.17 10.53 4.67
C ILE A 128 13.30 10.71 5.69
N MET A 129 14.40 9.99 5.50
CA MET A 129 15.57 10.04 6.39
C MET A 129 16.88 9.79 5.64
N PRO A 130 18.03 10.27 6.15
CA PRO A 130 19.33 9.89 5.61
C PRO A 130 19.69 8.46 6.02
N GLY A 131 20.42 7.76 5.15
CA GLY A 131 20.98 6.44 5.47
C GLY A 131 19.95 5.30 5.54
N GLY A 132 18.90 5.38 4.71
CA GLY A 132 18.01 4.26 4.43
C GLY A 132 18.74 3.04 3.85
N PRO A 133 18.09 1.88 3.77
CA PRO A 133 18.66 0.72 3.11
C PRO A 133 18.89 1.06 1.63
N LYS A 134 19.89 0.39 1.02
CA LYS A 134 20.15 0.63 -0.40
C LYS A 134 18.92 0.20 -1.20
N ALA A 135 18.51 1.04 -2.13
CA ALA A 135 17.42 0.74 -3.05
C ALA A 135 17.61 -0.65 -3.65
N PHE A 136 16.51 -1.39 -3.77
CA PHE A 136 16.50 -2.64 -4.53
C PHE A 136 17.12 -2.39 -5.91
N PRO A 137 17.98 -3.28 -6.43
CA PRO A 137 18.45 -3.17 -7.81
C PRO A 137 17.22 -3.28 -8.72
N PHE A 138 16.81 -2.15 -9.29
CA PHE A 138 15.77 -2.07 -10.32
C PHE A 138 16.27 -2.69 -11.62
#